data_AF-A0A7X7JU54-F1
#
_entry.id   AF-A0A7X7JU54-F1
#
_cell.length_a   1.000
_cell.length_b   1.000
_cell.length_c   1.000
_cell.angle_alpha   90.00
_cell.angle_beta   90.00
_cell.angle_gamma   90.00
#
_symmetry.space_group_name_H-M   'P 1'
#
loop_
_entity.id
_entity.type
_entity.pdbx_description
1 polymer ?
#
loop_
_entity_poly.entity_id
_entity_poly.type
_entity_poly.pdbx_seq_one_letter_code
_entity_poly.pdbx_strand_id
1 'polypeptide(L)'
;IARLVRVAKEDAVEEGASVDVLQAIRESGETHMLRYLARRVAVSSPAIDDLVDQMANDAAGYMQSSIDAGLMNHLSDVPRAAKMLTVYALGSLVLHDHVRRLIDVDVTTVDLTSEPGIADYIGVQYDIFSGLFNHAALETLQDPTKE
;
A
#
# COMPACT_ATOMS: atom_id res chain seq x y z
N ILE A 1 -9.15 -9.83 -12.44
CA ILE A 1 -8.29 -8.67 -12.10
C ILE A 1 -8.39 -7.58 -13.15
N ALA A 2 -7.90 -7.73 -14.39
CA ALA A 2 -7.96 -6.67 -15.40
C ALA A 2 -9.37 -6.07 -15.63
N ARG A 3 -10.41 -6.91 -15.60
CA ARG A 3 -11.82 -6.47 -15.70
C ARG A 3 -12.28 -5.67 -14.46
N LEU A 4 -11.82 -6.05 -13.27
CA LEU A 4 -12.11 -5.39 -11.99
C LEU A 4 -11.38 -4.05 -11.88
N VAL A 5 -10.10 -4.02 -12.30
CA VAL A 5 -9.31 -2.78 -12.43
C VAL A 5 -9.96 -1.82 -13.41
N ARG A 6 -10.49 -2.33 -14.54
CA ARG A 6 -11.18 -1.50 -15.54
C ARG A 6 -12.53 -0.96 -15.03
N VAL A 7 -13.35 -1.78 -14.38
CA VAL A 7 -14.64 -1.33 -13.82
C VAL A 7 -14.41 -0.30 -12.70
N ALA A 8 -13.47 -0.58 -11.79
CA ALA A 8 -13.14 0.38 -10.74
C ALA A 8 -12.60 1.70 -11.31
N LYS A 9 -11.82 1.67 -12.40
CA LYS A 9 -11.41 2.87 -13.15
C LYS A 9 -12.56 3.64 -13.77
N GLU A 10 -13.55 2.94 -14.32
CA GLU A 10 -14.74 3.56 -14.93
C GLU A 10 -15.55 4.29 -13.83
N ASP A 11 -15.72 3.69 -12.65
CA ASP A 11 -16.45 4.26 -11.52
C ASP A 11 -15.71 5.47 -10.88
N ALA A 12 -14.38 5.40 -10.76
CA ALA A 12 -13.55 6.50 -10.24
C ALA A 12 -13.50 7.74 -11.14
N VAL A 13 -13.62 7.57 -12.46
CA VAL A 13 -13.68 8.70 -13.40
C VAL A 13 -14.98 9.49 -13.23
N GLU A 14 -16.06 8.85 -12.79
CA GLU A 14 -17.32 9.55 -12.44
C GLU A 14 -17.22 10.32 -11.11
N GLU A 15 -16.41 9.86 -10.15
CA GLU A 15 -16.31 10.45 -8.80
C GLU A 15 -15.08 11.36 -8.58
N GLY A 16 -14.16 11.43 -9.54
CA GLY A 16 -12.95 12.28 -9.44
C GLY A 16 -11.92 11.78 -8.41
N ALA A 17 -12.03 10.53 -7.96
CA ALA A 17 -11.15 9.89 -6.99
C ALA A 17 -10.20 8.91 -7.69
N SER A 18 -8.95 8.79 -7.24
CA SER A 18 -8.03 7.74 -7.70
C SER A 18 -8.44 6.38 -7.11
N VAL A 19 -8.61 5.35 -7.93
CA VAL A 19 -8.96 3.99 -7.49
C VAL A 19 -7.82 3.34 -6.71
N ASP A 20 -8.07 2.94 -5.47
CA ASP A 20 -7.25 1.92 -4.82
C ASP A 20 -7.68 0.53 -5.35
N VAL A 21 -6.82 -0.08 -6.16
CA VAL A 21 -7.07 -1.39 -6.78
C VAL A 21 -7.30 -2.49 -5.74
N LEU A 22 -6.64 -2.43 -4.58
CA LEU A 22 -6.84 -3.42 -3.52
C LEU A 22 -8.20 -3.23 -2.86
N GLN A 23 -8.62 -1.97 -2.67
CA GLN A 23 -9.95 -1.63 -2.18
C GLN A 23 -11.04 -2.13 -3.14
N ALA A 24 -10.89 -1.92 -4.45
CA ALA A 24 -11.82 -2.41 -5.46
C ALA A 24 -11.94 -3.96 -5.47
N ILE A 25 -10.82 -4.66 -5.26
CA ILE A 25 -10.84 -6.13 -5.13
C ILE A 25 -11.57 -6.55 -3.84
N ARG A 26 -11.39 -5.82 -2.73
CA ARG A 26 -12.12 -6.08 -1.48
C ARG A 26 -13.62 -5.88 -1.67
N GLU A 27 -14.04 -4.76 -2.26
CA GLU A 27 -15.45 -4.44 -2.52
C GLU A 27 -16.15 -5.46 -3.43
N SER A 28 -15.40 -6.12 -4.31
CA SER A 28 -15.94 -7.20 -5.14
C SER A 28 -16.35 -8.46 -4.35
N GLY A 29 -15.94 -8.58 -3.08
CA GLY A 29 -16.22 -9.75 -2.23
C GLY A 29 -15.38 -10.99 -2.57
N GLU A 30 -14.50 -10.92 -3.56
CA GLU A 30 -13.79 -12.07 -4.11
C GLU A 30 -12.48 -12.34 -3.35
N THR A 31 -12.56 -12.88 -2.12
CA THR A 31 -11.38 -13.16 -1.26
C THR A 31 -10.29 -13.98 -1.97
N HIS A 32 -10.72 -14.90 -2.85
CA HIS A 32 -9.80 -15.75 -3.62
C HIS A 32 -8.94 -14.95 -4.60
N MET A 33 -9.38 -13.76 -5.02
CA MET A 33 -8.63 -12.87 -5.89
C MET A 33 -7.48 -12.19 -5.15
N LEU A 34 -7.62 -11.85 -3.86
CA LEU A 34 -6.51 -11.29 -3.06
C LEU A 34 -5.41 -12.33 -2.84
N ARG A 35 -5.78 -13.58 -2.52
CA ARG A 35 -4.80 -14.67 -2.41
C ARG A 35 -4.13 -14.98 -3.75
N TYR A 36 -4.89 -14.96 -4.84
CA TYR A 36 -4.34 -15.10 -6.19
C TYR A 36 -3.37 -13.97 -6.52
N LEU A 37 -3.74 -12.72 -6.24
CA LEU A 37 -2.89 -11.55 -6.44
C LEU A 37 -1.61 -11.64 -5.58
N ALA A 38 -1.73 -12.03 -4.31
CA ALA A 38 -0.59 -12.27 -3.41
C ALA A 38 0.40 -13.27 -4.01
N ARG A 39 -0.10 -14.36 -4.62
CA ARG A 39 0.74 -15.36 -5.28
C ARG A 39 1.36 -14.83 -6.57
N ARG A 40 0.64 -14.01 -7.33
CA ARG A 40 1.03 -13.59 -8.68
C ARG A 40 1.96 -12.37 -8.68
N VAL A 41 1.77 -11.43 -7.76
CA VAL A 41 2.55 -10.18 -7.67
C VAL A 41 4.01 -10.42 -7.29
N ALA A 42 4.30 -11.55 -6.62
CA ALA A 42 5.67 -11.97 -6.31
C ALA A 42 6.49 -12.37 -7.55
N VAL A 43 5.85 -12.59 -8.70
CA VAL A 43 6.50 -12.98 -9.95
C VAL A 43 6.29 -11.88 -10.99
N SER A 44 7.37 -11.20 -11.37
CA SER A 44 7.32 -10.15 -12.38
C SER A 44 6.84 -10.69 -13.74
N SER A 45 6.10 -9.85 -14.44
CA SER A 45 5.68 -10.03 -15.83
C SER A 45 5.11 -8.70 -16.31
N PRO A 46 5.14 -8.38 -17.61
CA PRO A 46 4.70 -7.06 -18.10
C PRO A 46 3.36 -6.59 -17.54
N ALA A 47 2.34 -7.47 -17.53
CA ALA A 47 1.02 -7.12 -17.00
C ALA A 47 0.96 -6.90 -15.48
N ILE A 48 1.85 -7.52 -14.71
CA ILE A 48 1.97 -7.30 -13.26
C ILE A 48 2.79 -6.05 -13.00
N ASP A 49 3.85 -5.81 -13.76
CA ASP A 49 4.68 -4.62 -13.65
C ASP A 49 3.82 -3.37 -13.94
N ASP A 50 3.03 -3.38 -15.02
CA ASP A 50 2.08 -2.31 -15.36
C ASP A 50 1.04 -2.07 -14.25
N LEU A 51 0.57 -3.14 -13.61
CA LEU A 51 -0.39 -3.05 -12.50
C LEU A 51 0.23 -2.40 -11.27
N VAL A 52 1.44 -2.82 -10.89
CA VAL A 52 2.15 -2.27 -9.73
C VAL A 52 2.54 -0.82 -9.96
N ASP A 53 3.02 -0.48 -11.16
CA ASP A 53 3.31 0.89 -11.55
C ASP A 53 2.08 1.79 -11.47
N GLN A 54 0.94 1.28 -11.96
CA GLN A 54 -0.32 1.96 -11.80
C GLN A 54 -0.67 2.19 -10.32
N MET A 55 -0.65 1.15 -9.48
CA MET A 55 -1.00 1.29 -8.06
C MET A 55 -0.14 2.35 -7.37
N ALA A 56 1.16 2.41 -7.70
CA ALA A 56 2.06 3.40 -7.15
C ALA A 56 1.78 4.83 -7.65
N ASN A 57 1.37 4.99 -8.90
CA ASN A 57 0.99 6.29 -9.46
C ASN A 57 -0.33 6.80 -8.87
N ASP A 58 -1.33 5.91 -8.76
CA ASP A 58 -2.62 6.21 -8.12
C ASP A 58 -2.38 6.60 -6.64
N ALA A 59 -1.44 5.93 -5.96
CA ALA A 59 -1.01 6.27 -4.62
C ALA A 59 -0.39 7.66 -4.47
N ALA A 60 0.44 8.07 -5.41
CA ALA A 60 1.00 9.43 -5.40
C ALA A 60 -0.11 10.48 -5.49
N GLY A 61 -1.16 10.22 -6.28
CA GLY A 61 -2.33 11.07 -6.41
C GLY A 61 -3.05 11.30 -5.08
N TYR A 62 -3.56 10.23 -4.45
CA TYR A 62 -4.29 10.39 -3.19
C TYR A 62 -3.43 10.88 -2.03
N MET A 63 -2.12 10.58 -2.02
CA MET A 63 -1.20 11.10 -1.01
C MET A 63 -1.04 12.62 -1.15
N GLN A 64 -0.87 13.12 -2.37
CA GLN A 64 -0.80 14.56 -2.61
C GLN A 64 -2.10 15.25 -2.20
N SER A 65 -3.26 14.70 -2.57
CA SER A 65 -4.55 15.25 -2.16
C SER A 65 -4.73 15.27 -0.63
N SER A 66 -4.21 14.26 0.08
CA SER A 66 -4.25 14.20 1.54
C SER A 66 -3.34 15.25 2.20
N ILE A 67 -2.18 15.53 1.60
CA ILE A 67 -1.29 16.62 2.04
C ILE A 67 -1.97 17.97 1.83
N ASP A 68 -2.54 18.20 0.64
CA ASP A 68 -3.21 19.46 0.29
C ASP A 68 -4.42 19.74 1.20
N ALA A 69 -5.11 18.68 1.64
CA ALA A 69 -6.21 18.75 2.60
C ALA A 69 -5.78 18.87 4.08
N GLY A 70 -4.47 18.82 4.37
CA GLY A 70 -3.94 18.88 5.74
C GLY A 70 -4.14 17.61 6.57
N LEU A 71 -4.44 16.48 5.92
CA LEU A 71 -4.66 15.17 6.56
C LEU A 71 -3.36 14.35 6.69
N MET A 72 -2.32 14.71 5.92
CA MET A 72 -1.01 14.09 5.94
C MET A 72 0.09 15.14 6.08
N ASN A 73 1.18 14.80 6.78
CA ASN A 73 2.35 15.66 6.86
C ASN A 73 3.00 15.84 5.49
N HIS A 74 3.65 16.99 5.28
CA HIS A 74 4.40 17.25 4.06
C HIS A 74 5.52 16.22 3.87
N LEU A 75 5.63 15.67 2.64
CA LEU A 75 6.70 14.77 2.23
C LEU A 75 7.59 15.45 1.20
N SER A 76 8.91 15.24 1.29
CA SER A 76 9.88 15.85 0.37
C SER A 76 9.80 15.31 -1.06
N ASP A 77 9.29 14.08 -1.24
CA ASP A 77 9.16 13.40 -2.53
C ASP A 77 7.96 12.45 -2.49
N VAL A 78 6.78 13.00 -2.77
CA VAL A 78 5.51 12.26 -2.75
C VAL A 78 5.53 11.08 -3.74
N PRO A 79 5.97 11.22 -5.01
CA PRO A 79 6.03 10.09 -5.93
C PRO A 79 6.91 8.93 -5.44
N ARG A 80 8.07 9.22 -4.84
CA ARG A 80 8.95 8.16 -4.30
C ARG A 80 8.37 7.52 -3.05
N ALA A 81 7.75 8.31 -2.16
CA ALA A 81 7.09 7.79 -0.96
C ALA A 81 5.92 6.85 -1.32
N ALA A 82 5.10 7.24 -2.29
CA ALA A 82 3.97 6.44 -2.78
C ALA A 82 4.41 5.08 -3.34
N LYS A 83 5.50 5.06 -4.12
CA LYS A 83 6.12 3.82 -4.62
C LYS A 83 6.57 2.92 -3.47
N MET A 84 7.25 3.49 -2.47
CA MET A 84 7.72 2.72 -1.31
C MET A 84 6.56 2.12 -0.50
N LEU A 85 5.52 2.92 -0.21
CA LEU A 85 4.33 2.45 0.50
C LEU A 85 3.59 1.36 -0.28
N THR A 86 3.49 1.50 -1.61
CA THR A 86 2.90 0.46 -2.47
C THR A 86 3.67 -0.85 -2.36
N VAL A 87 5.00 -0.81 -2.38
CA VAL A 87 5.84 -2.00 -2.20
C VAL A 87 5.65 -2.62 -0.81
N TYR A 88 5.55 -1.83 0.25
CA TYR A 88 5.29 -2.35 1.60
C TYR A 88 3.92 -3.01 1.73
N ALA A 89 2.87 -2.38 1.18
CA ALA A 89 1.52 -2.94 1.18
C ALA A 89 1.43 -4.24 0.36
N LEU A 90 2.08 -4.30 -0.80
CA LEU A 90 2.15 -5.54 -1.58
C LEU A 90 3.00 -6.61 -0.90
N GLY A 91 4.08 -6.21 -0.24
CA GLY A 91 4.93 -7.11 0.55
C GLY A 91 4.17 -7.78 1.69
N SER A 92 3.35 -7.04 2.44
CA SER A 92 2.50 -7.61 3.49
C SER A 92 1.45 -8.56 2.92
N LEU A 93 0.88 -8.25 1.75
CA LEU A 93 -0.04 -9.13 1.03
C LEU A 93 0.65 -10.44 0.58
N VAL A 94 1.86 -10.37 0.01
CA VAL A 94 2.63 -11.56 -0.39
C VAL A 94 2.98 -12.42 0.82
N LEU A 95 3.37 -11.78 1.94
CA LEU A 95 3.78 -12.45 3.17
C LEU A 95 2.62 -12.67 4.15
N HIS A 96 1.37 -12.69 3.67
CA HIS A 96 0.17 -12.72 4.52
C HIS A 96 0.15 -13.87 5.55
N ASP A 97 0.65 -15.06 5.21
CA ASP A 97 0.76 -16.17 6.17
C ASP A 97 1.69 -15.84 7.34
N HIS A 98 2.76 -15.08 7.08
CA HIS A 98 3.67 -14.61 8.12
C HIS A 98 3.10 -13.43 8.90
N VAL A 99 2.36 -12.53 8.26
CA VAL A 99 1.62 -11.47 8.95
C VAL A 99 0.63 -12.09 9.93
N ARG A 100 -0.18 -13.07 9.49
CA ARG A 100 -1.10 -13.80 10.36
C ARG A 100 -0.38 -14.49 11.51
N ARG A 101 0.74 -15.19 11.25
CA ARG A 101 1.48 -15.91 12.30
C ARG A 101 2.17 -14.99 13.31
N LEU A 102 2.66 -13.83 12.89
CA LEU A 102 3.48 -12.94 13.73
C LEU A 102 2.68 -11.83 14.41
N ILE A 103 1.63 -11.34 13.74
CA ILE A 103 0.88 -10.14 14.12
C ILE A 103 -0.62 -10.46 14.33
N ASP A 104 -1.06 -11.69 14.06
CA ASP A 104 -2.43 -12.18 14.27
C ASP A 104 -3.50 -11.41 13.47
N VAL A 105 -3.15 -10.96 12.25
CA VAL A 105 -4.05 -10.24 11.33
C VAL A 105 -4.09 -10.93 9.97
N ASP A 106 -5.30 -11.20 9.45
CA ASP A 106 -5.50 -11.66 8.08
C ASP A 106 -5.70 -10.49 7.10
N VAL A 107 -4.59 -10.01 6.52
CA VAL A 107 -4.62 -8.92 5.53
C VAL A 107 -5.28 -9.29 4.19
N THR A 108 -5.62 -10.57 3.98
CA THR A 108 -6.30 -11.06 2.77
C THR A 108 -7.82 -11.12 2.90
N THR A 109 -8.37 -10.75 4.07
CA THR A 109 -9.82 -10.70 4.27
C THR A 109 -10.49 -9.63 3.38
N VAL A 110 -11.75 -9.87 3.05
CA VAL A 110 -12.56 -8.93 2.25
C VAL A 110 -12.86 -7.66 3.04
N ASP A 111 -13.27 -7.81 4.29
CA ASP A 111 -13.51 -6.68 5.19
C ASP A 111 -12.33 -6.52 6.14
N LEU A 112 -11.31 -5.80 5.69
CA LEU A 112 -10.11 -5.54 6.48
C LEU A 112 -10.42 -4.73 7.75
N THR A 113 -11.42 -3.85 7.69
CA THR A 113 -11.78 -2.98 8.81
C THR A 113 -12.44 -3.71 9.97
N SER A 114 -13.05 -4.86 9.70
CA SER A 114 -13.62 -5.75 10.73
C SER A 114 -12.64 -6.83 11.23
N GLU A 115 -11.42 -6.91 10.68
CA GLU A 115 -10.43 -7.89 11.12
C GLU A 115 -9.96 -7.59 12.56
N PRO A 116 -10.04 -8.55 13.49
CA PRO A 116 -9.50 -8.37 14.83
C PRO A 116 -8.03 -7.94 14.79
N GLY A 117 -7.66 -6.94 15.59
CA GLY A 117 -6.28 -6.44 15.66
C GLY A 117 -5.86 -5.51 14.53
N ILE A 118 -6.75 -5.18 13.56
CA ILE A 118 -6.38 -4.28 12.45
C ILE A 118 -5.97 -2.88 12.91
N ALA A 119 -6.64 -2.34 13.93
CA ALA A 119 -6.33 -1.03 14.49
C ALA A 119 -4.91 -1.01 15.09
N ASP A 120 -4.53 -2.06 15.82
CA ASP A 120 -3.20 -2.19 16.41
C ASP A 120 -2.13 -2.39 15.32
N TYR A 121 -2.42 -3.20 14.30
CA TYR A 121 -1.54 -3.37 13.13
C TYR A 121 -1.29 -2.06 12.39
N ILE A 122 -2.31 -1.22 12.22
CA ILE A 122 -2.18 0.11 11.62
C ILE A 122 -1.39 1.04 12.55
N GLY A 123 -1.69 1.04 13.85
CA GLY A 123 -1.00 1.86 14.85
C GLY A 123 0.51 1.60 14.88
N VAL A 124 0.92 0.32 14.91
CA VAL A 124 2.34 -0.05 14.89
C VAL A 124 3.04 0.41 13.61
N GLN A 125 2.35 0.38 12.46
CA GLN A 125 2.92 0.93 11.22
C GLN A 125 3.12 2.44 11.31
N TYR A 126 2.16 3.18 11.87
CA TYR A 126 2.32 4.62 12.11
C TYR A 126 3.50 4.90 13.06
N ASP A 127 3.66 4.13 14.13
CA ASP A 127 4.78 4.30 15.07
C ASP A 127 6.14 4.04 14.38
N ILE A 128 6.21 2.99 13.55
CA ILE A 128 7.41 2.68 12.76
C ILE A 128 7.71 3.83 11.79
N PHE A 129 6.74 4.27 10.99
CA PHE A 129 7.01 5.32 9.99
C PHE A 129 7.22 6.71 10.60
N SER A 130 6.70 6.96 11.80
CA SER A 130 6.88 8.25 12.48
C SER A 130 8.13 8.31 13.36
N GLY A 131 8.70 7.17 13.78
CA GLY A 131 9.70 7.14 14.85
C GLY A 131 10.92 6.22 14.69
N LEU A 132 11.04 5.40 13.63
CA LEU A 132 12.10 4.37 13.61
C LEU A 132 13.54 4.91 13.46
N PHE A 133 13.73 6.06 12.80
CA PHE A 133 15.06 6.65 12.60
C PHE A 133 15.01 8.15 12.90
N ASN A 134 15.88 8.62 13.81
CA ASN A 134 16.10 10.04 13.97
C ASN A 134 16.91 10.60 12.78
N HIS A 135 16.86 11.91 12.57
CA HIS A 135 17.56 12.56 11.45
C HIS A 135 19.07 12.25 11.41
N ALA A 136 19.71 12.06 12.57
CA ALA A 136 21.14 11.75 12.64
C ALA A 136 21.47 10.41 11.97
N ALA A 137 20.62 9.39 12.11
CA ALA A 137 20.81 8.10 11.45
C ALA A 137 20.69 8.18 9.91
N LEU A 138 19.86 9.09 9.40
CA LEU A 138 19.74 9.34 7.95
C LEU A 138 20.95 10.07 7.39
N GLU A 139 21.51 11.02 8.13
CA GLU A 139 22.71 11.77 7.73
C GLU A 139 23.93 10.85 7.57
N THR A 140 24.09 9.86 8.46
CA THR A 140 25.16 8.85 8.35
C THR A 140 25.01 7.97 7.10
N LEU A 141 23.78 7.64 6.70
CA LEU A 141 23.53 6.88 5.47
C LEU A 141 23.81 7.69 4.20
N GLN A 142 23.65 9.01 4.26
CA GLN A 142 23.92 9.92 3.15
C GLN A 142 25.42 10.25 2.99
N ASP A 143 26.20 10.11 4.06
CA ASP A 143 27.65 10.34 4.08
C ASP A 143 28.36 9.30 4.96
N PRO A 144 28.55 8.06 4.45
CA PRO A 144 29.11 6.94 5.23
C PRO A 144 30.59 7.12 5.60
N THR A 145 31.22 8.21 5.16
CA THR A 145 32.62 8.54 5.43
C THR A 145 32.82 9.46 6.65
N LYS A 146 31.75 9.81 7.38
CA LYS A 146 31.78 10.73 8.53
C LYS A 146 31.93 10.05 9.92
N GLU A 147 32.48 8.84 9.99
CA GLU A 147 32.95 8.26 11.26
C GLU A 147 34.40 8.68 11.60
#